data_AF-A0A1H3A0B8-F1
#
_entry.id   AF-A0A1H3A0B8-F1
#
_cell.length_a   1.000
_cell.length_b   1.000
_cell.length_c   1.000
_cell.angle_alpha   90.00
_cell.angle_beta   90.00
_cell.angle_gamma   90.00
#
_symmetry.space_group_name_H-M   'P 1'
#
loop_
_entity.id
_entity.type
_entity.pdbx_description
1 polymer ?
#
loop_
_entity_poly.entity_id
_entity_poly.type
_entity_poly.pdbx_seq_one_letter_code
_entity_poly.pdbx_strand_id
1 'polypeptide(L)'
;MGLSSLQIALGSEALNIQTDMSVTMSPDANAAGIGWNLMSRHTVAEFAELRSEHEPEWRAWCQLAFAGLSSPGGTQPIVTLTTREQDCLAYVADGLRTADIAHRLGVAEVTVEMHLRKARARLRARTRDHAVAVAIRRGLI
;
A
#
# COMPACT_ATOMS: atom_id res chain seq x y z
N MET A 1 19.64 2.33 5.53
CA MET A 1 18.60 1.45 4.94
C MET A 1 18.95 0.05 5.38
N GLY A 2 18.36 -0.43 6.48
CA GLY A 2 18.53 -1.80 6.95
C GLY A 2 17.94 -2.75 5.92
N LEU A 3 18.67 -3.82 5.60
CA LEU A 3 18.17 -4.88 4.72
C LEU A 3 17.11 -5.65 5.51
N SER A 4 15.85 -5.57 5.10
CA SER A 4 14.80 -6.44 5.61
C SER A 4 15.20 -7.88 5.30
N SER A 5 15.29 -8.71 6.35
CA SER A 5 15.64 -10.12 6.21
C SER A 5 14.38 -10.97 6.33
N LEU A 6 14.23 -11.90 5.40
CA LEU A 6 13.15 -12.89 5.39
C LEU A 6 13.65 -14.16 6.07
N GLN A 7 12.94 -14.60 7.11
CA GLN A 7 13.19 -15.87 7.77
C GLN A 7 11.97 -16.78 7.63
N ILE A 8 12.20 -18.01 7.16
CA ILE A 8 11.19 -19.07 7.03
C ILE A 8 11.57 -20.18 8.02
N ALA A 9 10.69 -20.47 8.97
CA ALA A 9 10.88 -21.49 10.00
C ALA A 9 9.74 -22.52 9.97
N LEU A 10 10.06 -23.77 10.32
CA LEU A 10 9.09 -24.86 10.47
C LEU A 10 8.80 -25.06 11.96
N GLY A 11 7.55 -25.36 12.32
CA GLY A 11 7.23 -25.89 13.66
C GLY A 11 7.75 -25.06 14.84
N SER A 12 7.75 -23.73 14.76
CA SER A 12 8.81 -22.93 15.36
C SER A 12 8.88 -22.91 16.90
N GLU A 13 9.61 -23.86 17.48
CA GLU A 13 10.23 -23.74 18.81
C GLU A 13 11.14 -22.50 18.86
N ALA A 14 11.82 -22.16 17.76
CA ALA A 14 12.73 -21.02 17.66
C ALA A 14 12.04 -19.64 17.81
N LEU A 15 10.74 -19.55 17.53
CA LEU A 15 9.95 -18.32 17.69
C LEU A 15 8.91 -18.45 18.82
N ASN A 16 8.89 -19.59 19.53
CA ASN A 16 7.88 -19.92 20.54
C ASN A 16 6.43 -19.84 20.01
N ILE A 17 6.21 -20.25 18.76
CA ILE A 17 4.89 -20.23 18.09
C ILE A 17 4.56 -21.65 17.61
N GLN A 18 3.41 -22.18 18.03
CA GLN A 18 2.91 -23.49 17.65
C GLN A 18 2.18 -23.42 16.29
N THR A 19 2.92 -23.55 15.20
CA THR A 19 2.41 -23.51 13.81
C THR A 19 3.21 -24.47 12.93
N ASP A 20 2.64 -24.97 11.82
CA ASP A 20 3.38 -25.85 10.90
C ASP A 20 4.49 -25.10 10.17
N MET A 21 4.23 -23.84 9.78
CA MET A 21 5.19 -22.97 9.14
C MET A 21 4.95 -21.52 9.54
N SER A 22 6.05 -20.82 9.81
CA SER A 22 6.06 -19.38 10.09
C SER A 22 6.98 -18.67 9.11
N VAL A 23 6.50 -17.56 8.55
CA VAL A 23 7.29 -16.66 7.72
C VAL A 23 7.31 -15.31 8.41
N THR A 24 8.51 -14.88 8.84
CA THR A 24 8.70 -13.64 9.59
C THR A 24 9.58 -12.67 8.82
N MET A 25 9.16 -11.40 8.80
CA MET A 25 9.92 -10.28 8.30
C MET A 25 10.38 -9.41 9.46
N SER A 26 11.69 -9.30 9.67
CA SER A 26 12.25 -8.28 10.57
C SER A 26 12.80 -7.11 9.76
N PRO A 27 12.31 -5.88 9.98
CA PRO A 27 12.80 -4.70 9.28
C PRO A 27 14.21 -4.29 9.71
N ASP A 28 14.65 -4.69 10.91
CA ASP A 28 16.02 -4.58 11.43
C ASP A 28 16.26 -5.67 12.48
N ALA A 29 17.51 -6.00 12.78
CA ALA A 29 17.89 -7.07 13.73
C ALA A 29 17.31 -6.90 15.15
N ASN A 30 16.94 -5.68 15.54
CA ASN A 30 16.40 -5.33 16.85
C ASN A 30 14.91 -4.94 16.83
N ALA A 31 14.24 -5.01 15.69
CA ALA A 31 12.83 -4.63 15.57
C ALA A 31 11.92 -5.86 15.67
N ALA A 32 10.76 -5.69 16.32
CA ALA A 32 9.70 -6.69 16.31
C ALA A 32 9.28 -6.97 14.85
N GLY A 33 9.46 -8.22 14.42
CA GLY A 33 9.09 -8.64 13.07
C GLY A 33 7.58 -8.72 12.88
N ILE A 34 7.13 -8.61 11.64
CA ILE A 34 5.75 -8.91 11.23
C ILE A 34 5.82 -10.20 10.43
N GLY A 35 4.94 -11.15 10.73
CA GLY A 35 4.94 -12.45 10.06
C GLY A 35 3.53 -13.00 9.85
N TRP A 36 3.47 -14.08 9.09
CA TRP A 36 2.27 -14.87 8.87
C TRP A 36 2.58 -16.34 9.14
N ASN A 37 1.56 -17.06 9.59
CA ASN A 37 1.68 -18.46 9.94
C ASN A 37 0.70 -19.28 9.11
N LEU A 38 1.17 -20.44 8.66
CA LEU A 38 0.33 -21.45 8.04
C LEU A 38 -0.01 -22.51 9.09
N MET A 39 -1.31 -22.74 9.26
CA MET A 39 -1.86 -23.78 10.13
C MET A 39 -2.45 -24.87 9.26
N SER A 40 -2.15 -26.11 9.60
CA SER A 40 -2.66 -27.30 8.94
C SER A 40 -3.19 -28.29 9.97
N ARG A 41 -3.77 -29.39 9.49
CA ARG A 41 -4.13 -30.54 10.33
C ARG A 41 -3.13 -31.68 10.20
N HIS A 42 -2.04 -31.46 9.46
CA HIS A 42 -1.00 -32.47 9.27
C HIS A 42 -0.16 -32.58 10.53
N THR A 43 0.41 -33.76 10.74
CA THR A 43 1.49 -33.92 11.71
C THR A 43 2.76 -33.23 11.19
N VAL A 44 3.70 -32.92 12.10
CA VAL A 44 4.99 -32.32 11.73
C VAL A 44 5.74 -33.18 10.69
N ALA A 45 5.65 -34.50 10.80
CA ALA A 45 6.28 -35.44 9.86
C ALA A 45 5.65 -35.37 8.47
N GLU A 46 4.32 -35.45 8.38
CA GLU A 46 3.58 -35.34 7.11
C GLU A 46 3.82 -33.98 6.44
N PHE A 47 3.84 -32.90 7.23
CA PHE A 47 4.12 -31.57 6.70
C PHE A 47 5.56 -31.42 6.18
N ALA A 48 6.54 -32.02 6.87
CA ALA A 48 7.93 -32.02 6.43
C ALA A 48 8.13 -32.75 5.10
N GLU A 49 7.40 -33.84 4.88
CA GLU A 49 7.40 -34.62 3.64
C GLU A 49 6.75 -33.85 2.48
N LEU A 50 5.55 -33.28 2.68
CA LEU A 50 4.88 -32.44 1.67
C LEU A 50 5.75 -31.26 1.23
N ARG A 51 6.46 -30.62 2.17
CA ARG A 51 7.36 -29.51 1.86
C ARG A 51 8.60 -29.96 1.10
N SER A 52 9.17 -31.12 1.42
CA SER A 52 10.37 -31.60 0.70
C SER A 52 10.02 -31.94 -0.75
N GLU A 53 8.82 -32.47 -1.00
CA GLU A 53 8.30 -32.74 -2.34
C GLU A 53 8.07 -31.45 -3.16
N HIS A 54 7.60 -30.38 -2.51
CA HIS A 54 7.21 -29.12 -3.16
C HIS A 54 8.06 -27.90 -2.76
N GLU A 55 9.34 -28.11 -2.41
CA GLU A 55 10.19 -27.04 -1.86
C GLU A 55 10.29 -25.82 -2.80
N PRO A 56 10.48 -25.97 -4.12
CA PRO A 56 10.59 -24.84 -5.04
C PRO A 56 9.31 -23.99 -5.09
N GLU A 57 8.14 -24.64 -5.16
CA GLU A 57 6.83 -23.99 -5.19
C GLU A 57 6.58 -23.25 -3.89
N TRP A 58 6.86 -23.88 -2.74
CA TRP A 58 6.71 -23.26 -1.43
C TRP A 58 7.59 -22.03 -1.29
N ARG A 59 8.85 -22.12 -1.72
CA ARG A 59 9.79 -20.99 -1.68
C ARG A 59 9.30 -19.84 -2.56
N ALA A 60 8.82 -20.13 -3.77
CA ALA A 60 8.26 -19.13 -4.67
C ALA A 60 7.01 -18.47 -4.07
N TRP A 61 6.08 -19.25 -3.52
CA TRP A 61 4.89 -18.72 -2.85
C TRP A 61 5.25 -17.83 -1.66
N CYS A 62 6.21 -18.23 -0.82
CA CYS A 62 6.67 -17.41 0.31
C CYS A 62 7.27 -16.09 -0.16
N GLN A 63 8.05 -16.10 -1.24
CA GLN A 63 8.63 -14.89 -1.84
C GLN A 63 7.57 -13.97 -2.44
N LEU A 64 6.56 -14.52 -3.12
CA LEU A 64 5.46 -13.74 -3.69
C LEU A 64 4.56 -13.12 -2.60
N ALA A 65 4.19 -13.92 -1.60
CA ALA A 65 3.44 -13.44 -0.44
C ALA A 65 4.21 -12.34 0.30
N PHE A 66 5.52 -12.53 0.48
CA PHE A 66 6.42 -11.52 1.03
C PHE A 66 6.43 -10.25 0.18
N ALA A 67 6.62 -10.34 -1.13
CA ALA A 67 6.62 -9.18 -2.02
C ALA A 67 5.28 -8.41 -1.97
N GLY A 68 4.16 -9.11 -1.82
CA GLY A 68 2.84 -8.51 -1.61
C GLY A 68 2.71 -7.77 -0.27
N LEU A 69 3.22 -8.35 0.82
CA LEU A 69 3.17 -7.77 2.17
C LEU A 69 4.19 -6.66 2.39
N SER A 70 5.36 -6.76 1.77
CA SER A 70 6.46 -5.79 1.84
C SER A 70 6.36 -4.70 0.78
N SER A 71 5.37 -4.77 -0.12
CA SER A 71 5.10 -3.68 -1.06
C SER A 71 4.91 -2.39 -0.25
N PRO A 72 5.72 -1.34 -0.47
CA PRO A 72 5.62 -0.07 0.26
C PRO A 72 4.30 0.67 0.05
N GLY A 73 3.34 0.09 -0.66
CA GLY A 73 1.93 0.44 -0.62
C GLY A 73 1.30 0.11 0.73
N GLY A 74 1.93 0.53 1.84
CA GLY A 74 1.23 0.66 3.10
C GLY A 74 -0.03 1.43 2.82
N THR A 75 -1.17 0.91 3.28
CA THR A 75 -2.50 1.48 3.14
C THR A 75 -2.43 2.98 3.38
N GLN A 76 -2.20 3.75 2.31
CA GLN A 76 -2.33 5.19 2.36
C GLN A 76 -3.81 5.35 2.67
N PRO A 77 -4.17 6.04 3.77
CA PRO A 77 -5.57 6.25 4.09
C PRO A 77 -6.24 6.72 2.81
N ILE A 78 -7.30 6.01 2.39
CA ILE A 78 -7.97 6.27 1.12
C ILE A 78 -8.38 7.74 1.16
N VAL A 79 -7.60 8.60 0.48
CA VAL A 79 -7.89 10.02 0.43
C VAL A 79 -8.96 10.17 -0.63
N THR A 80 -10.22 10.15 -0.20
CA THR A 80 -11.36 10.42 -1.05
C THR A 80 -11.49 11.93 -1.25
N LEU A 81 -11.22 12.37 -2.46
CA LEU A 81 -11.64 13.70 -2.92
C LEU A 81 -13.16 13.67 -3.14
N THR A 82 -13.83 14.80 -2.92
CA THR A 82 -15.19 14.97 -3.42
C THR A 82 -15.17 15.08 -4.94
N THR A 83 -16.29 14.77 -5.60
CA THR A 83 -16.41 14.92 -7.07
C THR A 83 -16.00 16.31 -7.54
N ARG A 84 -16.41 17.37 -6.84
CA ARG A 84 -16.03 18.75 -7.21
C ARG A 84 -14.54 19.06 -7.01
N GLU A 85 -13.91 18.50 -5.98
CA GLU A 85 -12.46 18.62 -5.78
C GLU A 85 -11.68 17.89 -6.89
N GLN A 86 -12.17 16.72 -7.28
CA GLN A 86 -11.63 15.89 -8.36
C GLN A 86 -11.78 16.56 -9.72
N ASP A 87 -12.99 17.05 -10.06
CA ASP A 87 -13.26 17.79 -11.29
C ASP A 87 -12.33 19.01 -11.43
N CYS A 88 -12.22 19.80 -10.36
CA CYS A 88 -11.35 20.97 -10.38
C CYS A 88 -9.90 20.59 -10.66
N LEU A 89 -9.37 19.55 -9.98
CA LEU A 89 -8.00 19.07 -10.19
C LEU A 89 -7.78 18.48 -11.59
N ALA A 90 -8.75 17.76 -12.15
CA ALA A 90 -8.69 17.25 -13.52
C ALA A 90 -8.59 18.39 -14.53
N TYR A 91 -9.43 19.43 -14.39
CA TYR A 91 -9.33 20.59 -15.28
C TYR A 91 -8.04 21.40 -15.10
N VAL A 92 -7.46 21.40 -13.88
CA VAL A 92 -6.11 21.96 -13.70
C VAL A 92 -5.09 21.15 -14.50
N ALA A 93 -5.16 19.82 -14.46
CA ALA A 93 -4.26 18.94 -15.18
C ALA A 93 -4.38 19.13 -16.70
N ASP A 94 -5.58 19.43 -17.19
CA ASP A 94 -5.87 19.81 -18.58
C ASP A 94 -5.39 21.24 -18.96
N GLY A 95 -4.86 22.00 -17.99
CA GLY A 95 -4.30 23.34 -18.23
C GLY A 95 -5.30 24.50 -18.14
N LEU A 96 -6.52 24.28 -17.65
CA LEU A 96 -7.53 25.34 -17.53
C LEU A 96 -7.19 26.31 -16.38
N ARG A 97 -7.48 27.60 -16.62
CA ARG A 97 -7.40 28.63 -15.58
C ARG A 97 -8.63 28.59 -14.68
N THR A 98 -8.53 29.14 -13.48
CA THR A 98 -9.64 29.17 -12.51
C THR A 98 -10.92 29.78 -13.10
N ALA A 99 -10.82 30.82 -13.92
CA ALA A 99 -11.94 31.42 -14.65
C ALA A 99 -12.62 30.44 -15.63
N ASP A 100 -11.84 29.67 -16.39
CA ASP A 100 -12.37 28.69 -17.35
C ASP A 100 -13.09 27.55 -16.62
N ILE A 101 -12.51 27.09 -15.50
CA ILE A 101 -13.09 26.07 -14.63
C ILE A 101 -14.41 26.58 -14.03
N ALA A 102 -14.43 27.81 -13.54
CA ALA A 102 -15.60 28.45 -12.96
C ALA A 102 -16.75 28.54 -13.97
N HIS A 103 -16.45 29.00 -15.19
CA HIS A 103 -17.39 29.04 -16.30
C HIS A 103 -17.91 27.63 -16.63
N ARG A 104 -17.02 26.65 -16.76
CA ARG A 104 -17.38 25.26 -17.11
C ARG A 104 -18.22 24.57 -16.04
N LEU A 105 -17.98 24.87 -14.77
CA LEU A 105 -18.71 24.28 -13.64
C LEU A 105 -19.97 25.07 -13.25
N GLY A 106 -20.19 26.26 -13.81
CA GLY A 106 -21.32 27.13 -13.47
C GLY A 106 -21.24 27.70 -12.05
N VAL A 107 -20.03 27.99 -11.57
CA VAL A 107 -19.78 28.52 -10.21
C VAL A 107 -18.87 29.75 -10.26
N ALA A 108 -18.77 30.49 -9.15
CA ALA A 108 -17.81 31.59 -9.04
C ALA A 108 -16.36 31.09 -8.92
N GLU A 109 -15.39 31.88 -9.38
CA GLU A 109 -13.95 31.55 -9.27
C GLU A 109 -13.51 31.27 -7.82
N VAL A 110 -14.04 32.04 -6.87
CA VAL A 110 -13.78 31.83 -5.43
C VAL A 110 -14.20 30.44 -4.94
N THR A 111 -15.24 29.85 -5.55
CA THR A 111 -15.72 28.51 -5.23
C THR A 111 -14.75 27.46 -5.78
N VAL A 112 -14.20 27.66 -6.97
CA VAL A 112 -13.16 26.80 -7.55
C VAL A 112 -11.90 26.82 -6.69
N GLU A 113 -11.43 28.02 -6.30
CA GLU A 113 -10.27 28.16 -5.39
C GLU A 113 -10.51 27.49 -4.04
N MET A 114 -11.74 27.56 -3.51
CA MET A 114 -12.11 26.83 -2.29
C MET A 114 -11.98 25.31 -2.50
N HIS A 115 -12.50 24.74 -3.59
CA HIS A 115 -12.37 23.31 -3.88
C HIS A 115 -10.91 22.89 -4.03
N LEU A 116 -10.11 23.64 -4.79
CA LEU A 116 -8.68 23.36 -4.97
C LEU A 116 -7.91 23.43 -3.65
N ARG A 117 -8.22 24.39 -2.78
CA ARG A 117 -7.61 24.49 -1.44
C ARG A 117 -7.96 23.28 -0.58
N LYS A 118 -9.21 22.84 -0.57
CA LYS A 118 -9.66 21.65 0.18
C LYS A 118 -9.01 20.38 -0.37
N ALA A 119 -8.97 20.22 -1.69
CA ALA A 119 -8.30 19.09 -2.35
C ALA A 119 -6.82 19.01 -1.98
N ARG A 120 -6.11 20.16 -2.03
CA ARG A 120 -4.70 20.25 -1.67
C ARG A 120 -4.45 19.88 -0.21
N ALA A 121 -5.31 20.33 0.71
CA ALA A 121 -5.25 19.96 2.12
C ALA A 121 -5.47 18.45 2.34
N ARG A 122 -6.49 17.86 1.69
CA ARG A 122 -6.77 16.41 1.75
C ARG A 122 -5.61 15.57 1.21
N LEU A 123 -5.00 16.00 0.10
CA LEU A 123 -3.85 15.33 -0.51
C LEU A 123 -2.53 15.59 0.22
N ARG A 124 -2.53 16.45 1.25
CA ARG A 124 -1.31 16.92 1.95
C ARG A 124 -0.27 17.52 0.99
N ALA A 125 -0.74 18.16 -0.06
CA ALA A 125 0.10 18.81 -1.05
C ALA A 125 0.44 20.26 -0.65
N ARG A 126 1.60 20.74 -1.09
CA ARG A 126 2.10 22.09 -0.78
C ARG A 126 1.62 23.13 -1.80
N THR A 127 1.65 22.77 -3.07
CA THR A 127 1.25 23.62 -4.20
C THR A 127 0.11 22.96 -4.98
N ARG A 128 -0.54 23.74 -5.85
CA ARG A 128 -1.56 23.24 -6.77
C ARG A 128 -0.99 22.14 -7.68
N ASP A 129 0.21 22.35 -8.22
CA ASP A 129 0.88 21.38 -9.09
C ASP A 129 1.28 20.11 -8.33
N HIS A 130 1.73 20.26 -7.08
CA HIS A 130 1.97 19.11 -6.22
C HIS A 130 0.67 18.33 -5.97
N ALA A 131 -0.47 19.00 -5.82
CA ALA A 131 -1.77 18.34 -5.65
C ALA A 131 -2.16 17.54 -6.91
N VAL A 132 -1.97 18.10 -8.10
CA VAL A 132 -2.18 17.40 -9.38
C VAL A 132 -1.29 16.18 -9.48
N ALA A 133 0.02 16.32 -9.23
CA ALA A 133 0.96 15.20 -9.27
C ALA A 133 0.60 14.08 -8.28
N VAL A 134 0.14 14.42 -7.08
CA VAL A 134 -0.31 13.43 -6.08
C VAL A 134 -1.62 12.76 -6.53
N ALA A 135 -2.55 13.50 -7.10
CA ALA A 135 -3.83 12.95 -7.58
C ALA A 135 -3.62 11.94 -8.72
N ILE A 136 -2.79 12.27 -9.71
CA ILE A 136 -2.44 11.35 -10.83
C ILE A 136 -1.73 10.10 -10.29
N ARG A 137 -0.70 10.27 -9.44
CA ARG A 137 0.04 9.13 -8.85
C ARG A 137 -0.82 8.19 -8.03
N ARG A 138 -1.95 8.67 -7.50
CA ARG A 138 -2.91 7.89 -6.71
C ARG A 138 -4.11 7.41 -7.52
N GLY A 139 -4.17 7.66 -8.83
CA GLY A 139 -5.29 7.29 -9.69
C GLY A 139 -6.60 8.01 -9.34
N LEU A 140 -6.49 9.22 -8.80
CA LEU A 140 -7.64 10.04 -8.42
C LEU A 140 -8.11 10.97 -9.56
N ILE A 141 -7.29 11.23 -10.57
CA ILE A 141 -7.63 11.94 -11.81
C ILE A 141 -6.85 11.35 -12.97
#